data_AF-H1S6D1-F1
#
_entry.id   AF-H1S6D1-F1
#
_cell.length_a   1.000
_cell.length_b   1.000
_cell.length_c   1.000
_cell.angle_alpha   90.00
_cell.angle_beta   90.00
_cell.angle_gamma   90.00
#
_symmetry.space_group_name_H-M   'P 1'
#
loop_
_entity.id
_entity.type
_entity.pdbx_description
1 polymer ?
#
loop_
_entity_poly.entity_id
_entity_poly.type
_entity_poly.pdbx_seq_one_letter_code
_entity_poly.pdbx_strand_id
1 'polypeptide(L)'
;MSSTSCPRGAWPPLALAAALLMAGAAAHAQPAQTMEERLRAQLRITTTQLQQAQNELAALKAGTPHAGAAPAGADADAKKELERARAQLAAERQERERLSDKNQQAQQQAQAVAEKAGTQIAQYRNAYDELLKLARTAEAERQRLALEAKTQHATVAQCEAKNAQLYAVGQEILRAYETVDLGTVMIARQPFAAQSRVKFEQIAQAYGDKLYEGRFATGAAAQAAAADVNTATSAASATGTAEAPRP
;
A
#
# COMPACT_ATOMS: atom_id res chain seq x y z
N MET A 1 -30.72 52.20 -29.92
CA MET A 1 -30.51 52.04 -31.37
C MET A 1 -29.35 51.08 -31.52
N SER A 2 -29.62 49.78 -31.44
CA SER A 2 -29.87 48.94 -32.62
C SER A 2 -28.63 48.83 -33.49
N SER A 3 -27.84 47.78 -33.29
CA SER A 3 -27.61 46.80 -34.36
C SER A 3 -26.81 45.60 -33.86
N THR A 4 -27.51 44.49 -33.93
CA THR A 4 -27.08 43.09 -33.91
C THR A 4 -26.17 42.80 -35.10
N SER A 5 -25.07 42.08 -34.88
CA SER A 5 -24.29 41.44 -35.94
C SER A 5 -23.72 40.10 -35.45
N CYS A 6 -24.04 39.03 -36.19
CA CYS A 6 -23.75 37.61 -35.96
C CYS A 6 -22.25 37.28 -35.81
N PRO A 7 -21.87 36.28 -35.01
CA PRO A 7 -20.64 35.54 -35.23
C PRO A 7 -20.84 34.46 -36.28
N ARG A 8 -19.98 34.50 -37.31
CA ARG A 8 -19.76 33.45 -38.31
C ARG A 8 -19.38 32.14 -37.61
N GLY A 9 -19.91 31.04 -38.14
CA GLY A 9 -19.69 29.68 -37.63
C GLY A 9 -18.21 29.32 -37.53
N ALA A 10 -17.79 29.03 -36.30
CA ALA A 10 -16.58 28.28 -36.01
C ALA A 10 -17.01 26.84 -35.70
N TRP A 11 -16.81 25.93 -36.66
CA TRP A 11 -16.80 24.51 -36.35
C TRP A 11 -15.63 24.22 -35.40
N PRO A 12 -15.84 23.52 -34.27
CA PRO A 12 -14.76 23.26 -33.34
C PRO A 12 -13.82 22.20 -33.95
N PRO A 13 -12.48 22.38 -33.88
CA PRO A 13 -11.47 21.40 -34.31
C PRO A 13 -11.37 20.18 -33.38
N LEU A 14 -12.40 19.94 -32.57
CA LEU A 14 -12.43 18.91 -31.54
C LEU A 14 -13.02 17.59 -32.04
N ALA A 15 -13.67 17.58 -33.21
CA ALA A 15 -14.19 16.37 -33.83
C ALA A 15 -13.11 15.57 -34.60
N LEU A 16 -12.01 16.20 -35.03
CA LEU A 16 -10.93 15.50 -35.75
C LEU A 16 -9.92 14.81 -34.83
N ALA A 17 -9.76 15.29 -33.58
CA ALA A 17 -8.87 14.65 -32.61
C ALA A 17 -9.46 13.36 -32.01
N ALA A 18 -10.79 13.29 -31.89
CA ALA A 18 -11.48 12.10 -31.39
C ALA A 18 -11.52 10.94 -32.43
N ALA A 19 -11.45 11.26 -33.73
CA ALA A 19 -11.40 10.26 -34.79
C ALA A 19 -10.02 9.61 -34.97
N LEU A 20 -8.92 10.30 -34.59
CA LEU A 20 -7.57 9.74 -34.68
C LEU A 20 -7.19 8.83 -33.49
N LEU A 21 -7.84 8.97 -32.33
CA LEU A 21 -7.59 8.09 -31.18
C LEU A 21 -8.33 6.74 -31.27
N MET A 22 -9.37 6.61 -32.11
CA MET A 22 -10.08 5.34 -32.30
C MET A 22 -9.53 4.47 -33.44
N ALA A 23 -8.61 4.99 -34.27
CA ALA A 23 -7.95 4.20 -35.32
C ALA A 23 -6.65 3.52 -34.86
N GLY A 24 -6.09 3.90 -33.70
CA GLY A 24 -4.85 3.31 -33.15
C GLY A 24 -5.05 2.01 -32.35
N ALA A 25 -6.30 1.69 -31.96
CA ALA A 25 -6.60 0.54 -31.09
C ALA A 25 -6.81 -0.80 -31.84
N ALA A 26 -6.78 -0.81 -33.18
CA ALA A 26 -7.08 -2.00 -33.98
C ALA A 26 -5.83 -2.70 -34.60
N ALA A 27 -4.61 -2.25 -34.30
CA ALA A 27 -3.40 -2.75 -34.96
C ALA A 27 -2.42 -3.56 -34.07
N HIS A 28 -2.76 -3.88 -32.82
CA HIS A 28 -1.93 -4.73 -31.95
C HIS A 28 -2.74 -5.81 -31.22
N ALA A 29 -3.58 -6.53 -31.96
CA ALA A 29 -4.06 -7.85 -31.55
C ALA A 29 -3.14 -8.93 -32.14
N GLN A 30 -1.87 -8.93 -31.75
CA GLN A 30 -1.08 -10.16 -31.85
C GLN A 30 -1.60 -11.08 -30.75
N PRO A 31 -2.17 -12.26 -31.07
CA PRO A 31 -2.50 -13.23 -30.04
C PRO A 31 -1.20 -13.59 -29.33
N ALA A 32 -1.19 -13.43 -28.01
CA ALA A 32 -0.18 -14.03 -27.16
C ALA A 32 -0.30 -15.55 -27.35
N GLN A 33 0.45 -16.10 -28.31
CA GLN A 33 0.63 -17.55 -28.40
C GLN A 33 1.24 -17.97 -27.09
N THR A 34 0.42 -18.66 -26.30
CA THR A 34 0.78 -19.05 -24.95
C THR A 34 2.02 -19.95 -25.05
N MET A 35 2.93 -19.88 -24.09
CA MET A 35 4.15 -20.71 -24.10
C MET A 35 3.83 -22.19 -24.33
N GLU A 36 2.65 -22.65 -23.92
CA GLU A 36 2.10 -23.98 -24.17
C GLU A 36 1.83 -24.29 -25.65
N GLU A 37 1.33 -23.35 -26.44
CA GLU A 37 1.15 -23.53 -27.89
C GLU A 37 2.50 -23.65 -28.60
N ARG A 38 3.50 -22.89 -28.14
CA ARG A 38 4.87 -23.01 -28.63
C ARG A 38 5.48 -24.36 -28.29
N LEU A 39 5.25 -24.88 -27.07
CA LEU A 39 5.68 -26.22 -26.64
C LEU A 39 4.97 -27.33 -27.44
N ARG A 40 3.67 -27.21 -27.70
CA ARG A 40 2.92 -28.16 -28.55
C ARG A 40 3.41 -28.14 -30.00
N ALA A 41 3.69 -26.97 -30.55
CA ALA A 41 4.26 -26.85 -31.89
C ALA A 41 5.66 -27.50 -31.94
N GLN A 42 6.49 -27.25 -30.93
CA GLN A 42 7.82 -27.85 -30.83
C GLN A 42 7.76 -29.38 -30.74
N LEU A 43 6.84 -29.94 -29.94
CA LEU A 43 6.61 -31.39 -29.88
C LEU A 43 6.13 -31.99 -31.21
N ARG A 44 5.22 -31.33 -31.94
CA ARG A 44 4.80 -31.81 -33.27
C ARG A 44 5.96 -31.82 -34.25
N ILE A 45 6.77 -30.77 -34.25
CA ILE A 45 7.96 -30.66 -35.10
C ILE A 45 8.96 -31.78 -34.78
N THR A 46 9.26 -32.05 -33.50
CA THR A 46 10.19 -33.11 -33.13
C THR A 46 9.66 -34.50 -33.50
N THR A 47 8.36 -34.76 -33.35
CA THR A 47 7.75 -36.02 -33.82
C THR A 47 7.87 -36.19 -35.33
N THR A 48 7.61 -35.13 -36.11
CA THR A 48 7.75 -35.19 -37.58
C THR A 48 9.21 -35.40 -38.00
N GLN A 49 10.17 -34.78 -37.31
CA GLN A 49 11.60 -35.01 -37.55
C GLN A 49 12.00 -36.45 -37.24
N LEU A 50 11.46 -37.05 -36.18
CA LEU A 50 11.76 -38.44 -35.82
C LEU A 50 11.22 -39.44 -36.86
N GLN A 51 10.02 -39.19 -37.40
CA GLN A 51 9.44 -40.00 -38.48
C GLN A 51 10.24 -39.84 -39.79
N GLN A 52 10.66 -38.63 -40.13
CA GLN A 52 11.51 -38.39 -41.30
C GLN A 52 12.86 -39.11 -41.17
N ALA A 53 13.54 -39.00 -40.02
CA ALA A 53 14.80 -39.70 -39.78
C ALA A 53 14.66 -41.23 -39.82
N GLN A 54 13.54 -41.79 -39.32
CA GLN A 54 13.27 -43.23 -39.45
C GLN A 54 13.08 -43.66 -40.91
N ASN A 55 12.38 -42.86 -41.71
CA ASN A 55 12.19 -43.14 -43.13
C ASN A 55 13.51 -43.04 -43.91
N GLU A 56 14.36 -42.06 -43.59
CA GLU A 56 15.70 -41.94 -44.17
C GLU A 56 16.57 -43.15 -43.80
N LEU A 57 16.56 -43.60 -42.54
CA LEU A 57 17.26 -44.82 -42.12
C LEU A 57 16.73 -46.08 -42.83
N ALA A 58 15.42 -46.18 -43.07
CA ALA A 58 14.83 -47.29 -43.82
C ALA A 58 15.24 -47.26 -45.30
N ALA A 59 15.27 -46.07 -45.92
CA ALA A 59 15.72 -45.88 -47.29
C ALA A 59 17.21 -46.21 -47.47
N LEU A 60 18.06 -45.78 -46.53
CA LEU A 60 19.50 -46.09 -46.51
C LEU A 60 19.75 -47.60 -46.32
N LYS A 61 18.97 -48.27 -45.46
CA LYS A 61 19.06 -49.72 -45.27
C LYS A 61 18.59 -50.50 -46.49
N ALA A 62 17.55 -50.04 -47.18
CA ALA A 62 17.06 -50.65 -48.42
C ALA A 62 17.99 -50.41 -49.62
N GLY A 63 18.80 -49.36 -49.58
CA GLY A 63 19.73 -48.98 -50.65
C GLY A 63 21.14 -49.56 -50.55
N THR A 64 21.44 -50.44 -49.58
CA THR A 64 22.78 -51.06 -49.44
C THR A 64 22.84 -52.42 -50.15
N PRO A 65 23.29 -52.54 -51.42
CA PRO A 65 23.75 -53.82 -51.94
C PRO A 65 25.07 -54.21 -51.27
N HIS A 66 25.23 -55.51 -51.01
CA HIS A 66 26.36 -56.12 -50.31
C HIS A 66 27.70 -55.73 -50.96
N ALA A 67 28.61 -55.13 -50.17
CA ALA A 67 29.95 -54.74 -50.59
C ALA A 67 30.81 -55.98 -50.87
N GLY A 68 30.81 -56.44 -52.11
CA GLY A 68 31.65 -57.54 -52.58
C GLY A 68 32.09 -57.29 -54.01
N ALA A 69 33.40 -57.17 -54.20
CA ALA A 69 34.14 -56.94 -55.45
C ALA A 69 34.25 -55.48 -55.91
N ALA A 70 35.38 -54.85 -55.60
CA ALA A 70 35.83 -53.60 -56.18
C ALA A 70 37.09 -53.83 -57.06
N PRO A 71 37.14 -53.33 -58.31
CA PRO A 71 38.30 -53.46 -59.19
C PRO A 71 39.43 -52.49 -58.80
N ALA A 72 40.68 -52.74 -59.21
CA ALA A 72 41.92 -52.05 -58.79
C ALA A 72 42.01 -50.51 -59.00
N GLY A 73 40.99 -49.85 -59.54
CA GLY A 73 40.82 -48.38 -59.50
C GLY A 73 40.14 -47.87 -58.22
N ALA A 74 39.46 -48.76 -57.50
CA ALA A 74 38.69 -48.45 -56.30
C ALA A 74 39.53 -47.96 -55.12
N ASP A 75 40.82 -48.33 -55.06
CA ASP A 75 41.71 -47.88 -53.98
C ASP A 75 42.07 -46.38 -54.08
N ALA A 76 42.15 -45.83 -55.29
CA ALA A 76 42.40 -44.41 -55.50
C ALA A 76 41.16 -43.57 -55.22
N ASP A 77 39.99 -44.07 -55.58
CA ASP A 77 38.71 -43.41 -55.31
C ASP A 77 38.33 -43.52 -53.83
N ALA A 78 38.57 -44.66 -53.18
CA ALA A 78 38.39 -44.84 -51.73
C ALA A 78 39.26 -43.90 -50.89
N LYS A 79 40.50 -43.62 -51.32
CA LYS A 79 41.37 -42.63 -50.67
C LYS A 79 40.80 -41.21 -50.80
N LYS A 80 40.28 -40.83 -51.97
CA LYS A 80 39.64 -39.52 -52.16
C LYS A 80 38.37 -39.39 -51.33
N GLU A 81 37.59 -40.46 -51.21
CA GLU A 81 36.39 -40.50 -50.35
C GLU A 81 36.74 -40.37 -48.87
N LEU A 82 37.81 -41.04 -48.40
CA LEU A 82 38.31 -40.88 -47.03
C LEU A 82 38.74 -39.45 -46.73
N GLU A 83 39.45 -38.79 -47.64
CA GLU A 83 39.85 -37.40 -47.46
C GLU A 83 38.64 -36.45 -47.49
N ARG A 84 37.65 -36.69 -48.36
CA ARG A 84 36.38 -35.93 -48.35
C ARG A 84 35.60 -36.14 -47.06
N ALA A 85 35.50 -37.37 -46.56
CA ALA A 85 34.83 -37.68 -45.30
C ALA A 85 35.56 -37.05 -44.10
N ARG A 86 36.90 -37.04 -44.11
CA ARG A 86 37.71 -36.34 -43.09
C ARG A 86 37.48 -34.84 -43.10
N ALA A 87 37.44 -34.23 -44.29
CA ALA A 87 37.16 -32.80 -44.44
C ALA A 87 35.74 -32.45 -43.97
N GLN A 88 34.75 -33.29 -44.28
CA GLN A 88 33.37 -33.12 -43.82
C GLN A 88 33.26 -33.25 -42.29
N LEU A 89 33.91 -34.25 -41.68
CA LEU A 89 33.92 -34.42 -40.22
C LEU A 89 34.59 -33.22 -39.52
N ALA A 90 35.66 -32.67 -40.10
CA ALA A 90 36.32 -31.47 -39.57
C ALA A 90 35.41 -30.24 -39.65
N ALA A 91 34.70 -30.05 -40.76
CA ALA A 91 33.72 -28.97 -40.94
C ALA A 91 32.55 -29.11 -39.95
N GLU A 92 31.98 -30.31 -39.80
CA GLU A 92 30.88 -30.58 -38.87
C GLU A 92 31.29 -30.34 -37.41
N ARG A 93 32.51 -30.73 -37.03
CA ARG A 93 33.05 -30.44 -35.69
C ARG A 93 33.13 -28.93 -35.45
N GLN A 94 33.64 -28.18 -36.41
CA GLN A 94 33.73 -26.71 -36.30
C GLN A 94 32.35 -26.06 -36.22
N GLU A 95 31.36 -26.55 -36.99
CA GLU A 95 29.98 -26.08 -36.88
C GLU A 95 29.36 -26.41 -35.53
N ARG A 96 29.60 -27.62 -35.01
CA ARG A 96 29.12 -28.05 -33.69
C ARG A 96 29.69 -27.19 -32.57
N GLU A 97 30.98 -26.87 -32.63
CA GLU A 97 31.65 -25.97 -31.68
C GLU A 97 31.03 -24.55 -31.75
N ARG A 98 30.85 -24.00 -32.95
CA ARG A 98 30.17 -22.70 -33.13
C ARG A 98 28.74 -22.71 -32.59
N LEU A 99 28.00 -23.81 -32.79
CA LEU A 99 26.64 -23.98 -32.25
C LEU A 99 26.66 -24.10 -30.72
N SER A 100 27.63 -24.81 -30.14
CA SER A 100 27.76 -24.88 -28.68
C SER A 100 28.11 -23.52 -28.08
N ASP A 101 29.00 -22.75 -28.70
CA ASP A 101 29.37 -21.42 -28.23
C ASP A 101 28.18 -20.46 -28.28
N LYS A 102 27.42 -20.49 -29.38
CA LYS A 102 26.18 -19.70 -29.51
C LYS A 102 25.14 -20.09 -28.46
N ASN A 103 24.98 -21.39 -28.19
CA ASN A 103 24.05 -21.87 -27.16
C ASN A 103 24.50 -21.44 -25.76
N GLN A 104 25.80 -21.53 -25.44
CA GLN A 104 26.34 -21.05 -24.17
C GLN A 104 26.13 -19.54 -24.02
N GLN A 105 26.41 -18.77 -25.07
CA GLN A 105 26.20 -17.32 -25.05
C GLN A 105 24.72 -16.96 -24.88
N ALA A 106 23.81 -17.67 -25.56
CA ALA A 106 22.37 -17.47 -25.40
C ALA A 106 21.90 -17.82 -23.98
N GLN A 107 22.44 -18.89 -23.36
CA GLN A 107 22.15 -19.25 -21.97
C GLN A 107 22.64 -18.18 -20.99
N GLN A 108 23.86 -17.67 -21.18
CA GLN A 108 24.40 -16.58 -20.35
C GLN A 108 23.56 -15.30 -20.48
N GLN A 109 23.13 -14.95 -21.69
CA GLN A 109 22.22 -13.81 -21.90
C GLN A 109 20.86 -14.02 -21.22
N ALA A 110 20.28 -15.22 -21.33
CA ALA A 110 19.03 -15.56 -20.68
C ALA A 110 19.14 -15.47 -19.14
N GLN A 111 20.23 -15.96 -18.56
CA GLN A 111 20.51 -15.84 -17.13
C GLN A 111 20.67 -14.38 -16.71
N ALA A 112 21.45 -13.59 -17.45
CA ALA A 112 21.63 -12.15 -17.14
C ALA A 112 20.31 -11.37 -17.23
N VAL A 113 19.42 -11.71 -18.18
CA VAL A 113 18.08 -11.10 -18.26
C VAL A 113 17.20 -11.54 -17.08
N ALA A 114 17.24 -12.81 -16.70
CA ALA A 114 16.50 -13.32 -15.55
C ALA A 114 16.95 -12.67 -14.23
N GLU A 115 18.25 -12.47 -14.03
CA GLU A 115 18.80 -11.76 -12.87
C GLU A 115 18.38 -10.28 -12.85
N LYS A 116 18.44 -9.60 -13.99
CA LYS A 116 17.95 -8.21 -14.11
C LYS A 116 16.45 -8.10 -13.84
N ALA A 117 15.65 -9.05 -14.33
CA ALA A 117 14.22 -9.08 -14.03
C ALA A 117 13.97 -9.37 -12.54
N GLY A 118 14.72 -10.31 -11.95
CA GLY A 118 14.62 -10.63 -10.52
C GLY A 118 14.97 -9.45 -9.63
N THR A 119 16.03 -8.71 -9.95
CA THR A 119 16.43 -7.50 -9.21
C THR A 119 15.39 -6.39 -9.33
N GLN A 120 14.81 -6.16 -10.52
CA GLN A 120 13.73 -5.19 -10.70
C GLN A 120 12.49 -5.57 -9.89
N ILE A 121 12.07 -6.84 -9.92
CA ILE A 121 10.93 -7.32 -9.13
C ILE A 121 11.18 -7.12 -7.63
N ALA A 122 12.39 -7.43 -7.15
CA ALA A 122 12.77 -7.20 -5.77
C ALA A 122 12.73 -5.71 -5.40
N GLN A 123 13.23 -4.83 -6.26
CA GLN A 123 13.16 -3.38 -6.06
C GLN A 123 11.71 -2.88 -5.97
N TYR A 124 10.84 -3.30 -6.89
CA TYR A 124 9.43 -2.93 -6.84
C TYR A 124 8.76 -3.43 -5.56
N ARG A 125 9.00 -4.69 -5.16
CA ARG A 125 8.46 -5.24 -3.91
C ARG A 125 8.92 -4.45 -2.69
N ASN A 126 10.21 -4.14 -2.60
CA ASN A 126 10.75 -3.34 -1.51
C ASN A 126 10.13 -1.94 -1.47
N ALA A 127 9.97 -1.28 -2.62
CA ALA A 127 9.30 0.02 -2.70
C ALA A 127 7.83 -0.07 -2.25
N TYR A 128 7.10 -1.10 -2.67
CA TYR A 128 5.73 -1.34 -2.20
C TYR A 128 5.64 -1.56 -0.69
N ASP A 129 6.56 -2.35 -0.12
CA ASP A 129 6.61 -2.58 1.32
C ASP A 129 6.96 -1.31 2.11
N GLU A 130 7.84 -0.47 1.57
CA GLU A 130 8.17 0.83 2.14
C GLU A 130 6.98 1.80 2.10
N LEU A 131 6.29 1.89 0.96
CA LEU A 131 5.05 2.66 0.81
C LEU A 131 3.97 2.18 1.80
N LEU A 132 3.83 0.87 1.98
CA LEU A 132 2.86 0.32 2.93
C LEU A 132 3.22 0.64 4.39
N LYS A 133 4.51 0.61 4.73
CA LYS A 133 4.99 1.03 6.06
C LYS A 133 4.71 2.52 6.27
N LEU A 134 5.06 3.36 5.30
CA LEU A 134 4.83 4.81 5.37
C LEU A 134 3.33 5.13 5.54
N ALA A 135 2.46 4.45 4.79
CA ALA A 135 1.02 4.61 4.91
C ALA A 135 0.50 4.24 6.31
N ARG A 136 1.00 3.14 6.90
CA ARG A 136 0.64 2.74 8.27
C ARG A 136 1.15 3.74 9.32
N THR A 137 2.37 4.23 9.17
CA THR A 137 2.93 5.25 10.07
C THR A 137 2.13 6.55 9.97
N ALA A 138 1.81 7.00 8.76
CA ALA A 138 1.01 8.20 8.55
C ALA A 138 -0.39 8.05 9.16
N GLU A 139 -1.05 6.89 9.01
CA GLU A 139 -2.35 6.64 9.62
C GLU A 139 -2.27 6.62 11.16
N ALA A 140 -1.23 6.00 11.73
CA ALA A 140 -1.00 6.02 13.17
C ALA A 140 -0.76 7.45 13.69
N GLU A 141 0.01 8.27 12.97
CA GLU A 141 0.22 9.68 13.31
C GLU A 141 -1.08 10.48 13.22
N ARG A 142 -1.90 10.27 12.19
CA ARG A 142 -3.21 10.91 12.08
C ARG A 142 -4.12 10.54 13.24
N GLN A 143 -4.16 9.28 13.64
CA GLN A 143 -4.94 8.84 14.79
C GLN A 143 -4.43 9.47 16.09
N ARG A 144 -3.10 9.52 16.28
CA ARG A 144 -2.49 10.15 17.45
C ARG A 144 -2.85 11.64 17.53
N LEU A 145 -2.68 12.38 16.44
CA LEU A 145 -3.03 13.80 16.36
C LEU A 145 -4.52 14.04 16.54
N ALA A 146 -5.38 13.16 16.01
CA ALA A 146 -6.82 13.25 16.21
C ALA A 146 -7.22 13.05 17.68
N LEU A 147 -6.55 12.15 18.41
CA LEU A 147 -6.75 11.96 19.86
C LEU A 147 -6.24 13.15 20.67
N GLU A 148 -5.06 13.67 20.34
CA GLU A 148 -4.51 14.88 20.97
C GLU A 148 -5.46 16.08 20.75
N ALA A 149 -5.94 16.29 19.52
CA ALA A 149 -6.88 17.35 19.20
C ALA A 149 -8.21 17.19 19.97
N LYS A 150 -8.77 15.98 20.04
CA LYS A 150 -9.98 15.71 20.85
C LYS A 150 -9.77 16.03 22.33
N THR A 151 -8.60 15.66 22.87
CA THR A 151 -8.25 15.93 24.27
C THR A 151 -8.11 17.44 24.53
N GLN A 152 -7.47 18.17 23.61
CA GLN A 152 -7.37 19.63 23.69
C GLN A 152 -8.73 20.31 23.59
N HIS A 153 -9.58 19.88 22.64
CA HIS A 153 -10.95 20.39 22.51
C HIS A 153 -11.79 20.13 23.78
N ALA A 154 -11.70 18.93 24.36
CA ALA A 154 -12.37 18.63 25.62
C ALA A 154 -11.85 19.51 26.77
N THR A 155 -10.53 19.75 26.82
CA THR A 155 -9.92 20.63 27.82
C THR A 155 -10.42 22.07 27.68
N VAL A 156 -10.46 22.61 26.45
CA VAL A 156 -10.97 23.96 26.19
C VAL A 156 -12.45 24.07 26.57
N ALA A 157 -13.28 23.10 26.18
CA ALA A 157 -14.70 23.08 26.53
C ALA A 157 -14.92 23.04 28.06
N GLN A 158 -14.09 22.29 28.80
CA GLN A 158 -14.12 22.28 30.27
C GLN A 158 -13.71 23.65 30.85
N CYS A 159 -12.67 24.27 30.31
CA CYS A 159 -12.25 25.62 30.71
C CYS A 159 -13.36 26.64 30.49
N GLU A 160 -14.02 26.60 29.33
CA GLU A 160 -15.15 27.48 29.01
C GLU A 160 -16.33 27.28 29.98
N ALA A 161 -16.69 26.02 30.25
CA ALA A 161 -17.75 25.70 31.21
C ALA A 161 -17.42 26.18 32.62
N LYS A 162 -16.18 25.99 33.08
CA LYS A 162 -15.71 26.47 34.39
C LYS A 162 -15.65 28.00 34.46
N ASN A 163 -15.23 28.64 33.38
CA ASN A 163 -15.23 30.10 33.28
C ASN A 163 -16.66 30.66 33.38
N ALA A 164 -17.62 30.08 32.66
CA ALA A 164 -19.03 30.45 32.77
C ALA A 164 -19.59 30.24 34.20
N GLN A 165 -19.23 29.13 34.86
CA GLN A 165 -19.58 28.87 36.26
C GLN A 165 -19.01 29.96 37.18
N LEU A 166 -17.72 30.30 37.05
CA LEU A 166 -17.09 31.35 37.86
C LEU A 166 -17.73 32.72 37.64
N TYR A 167 -18.09 33.06 36.40
CA TYR A 167 -18.82 34.30 36.11
C TYR A 167 -20.21 34.33 36.76
N ALA A 168 -20.96 33.22 36.69
CA ALA A 168 -22.27 33.13 37.34
C ALA A 168 -22.15 33.29 38.87
N VAL A 169 -21.19 32.61 39.50
CA VAL A 169 -20.92 32.76 40.93
C VAL A 169 -20.50 34.20 41.28
N GLY A 170 -19.68 34.83 40.44
CA GLY A 170 -19.33 36.24 40.59
C GLY A 170 -20.56 37.16 40.59
N GLN A 171 -21.49 36.94 39.65
CA GLN A 171 -22.75 37.69 39.61
C GLN A 171 -23.64 37.43 40.83
N GLU A 172 -23.71 36.19 41.32
CA GLU A 172 -24.43 35.87 42.56
C GLU A 172 -23.86 36.64 43.76
N ILE A 173 -22.53 36.74 43.87
CA ILE A 173 -21.87 37.51 44.93
C ILE A 173 -22.21 39.00 44.82
N LEU A 174 -22.12 39.59 43.62
CA LEU A 174 -22.49 41.00 43.41
C LEU A 174 -23.95 41.26 43.81
N ARG A 175 -24.87 40.39 43.38
CA ARG A 175 -26.30 40.49 43.73
C ARG A 175 -26.54 40.31 45.23
N ALA A 176 -25.80 39.41 45.89
CA ALA A 176 -25.88 39.23 47.33
C ALA A 176 -25.47 40.53 48.05
N TYR A 177 -24.41 41.21 47.61
CA TYR A 177 -24.02 42.51 48.15
C TYR A 177 -25.10 43.59 47.97
N GLU A 178 -25.72 43.69 46.78
CA GLU A 178 -26.82 44.64 46.54
C GLU A 178 -28.02 44.39 47.48
N THR A 179 -28.39 43.13 47.71
CA THR A 179 -29.51 42.79 48.60
C THR A 179 -29.19 42.96 50.09
N VAL A 180 -27.94 42.78 50.48
CA VAL A 180 -27.48 43.01 51.86
C VAL A 180 -27.46 44.50 52.18
N ASP A 181 -27.07 45.38 51.25
CA ASP A 181 -26.89 46.81 51.51
C ASP A 181 -28.21 47.55 51.84
N LEU A 182 -29.30 47.24 51.14
CA LEU A 182 -30.58 47.96 51.30
C LEU A 182 -31.37 47.58 52.56
N GLY A 183 -31.34 46.31 52.97
CA GLY A 183 -32.08 45.82 54.14
C GLY A 183 -31.25 45.68 55.41
N THR A 184 -29.97 45.34 55.27
CA THR A 184 -29.12 45.00 56.42
C THR A 184 -28.53 46.23 57.09
N VAL A 185 -28.29 47.33 56.38
CA VAL A 185 -27.81 48.59 56.98
C VAL A 185 -28.86 49.20 57.93
N MET A 186 -30.16 49.04 57.62
CA MET A 186 -31.25 49.46 58.53
C MET A 186 -31.35 48.57 59.78
N ILE A 187 -31.08 47.26 59.67
CA ILE A 187 -31.14 46.29 60.78
C ILE A 187 -29.84 46.29 61.61
N ALA A 188 -28.68 46.50 60.99
CA ALA A 188 -27.34 46.50 61.62
C ALA A 188 -27.12 47.66 62.60
N ARG A 189 -28.00 48.68 62.57
CA ARG A 189 -28.02 49.76 63.57
C ARG A 189 -28.57 49.32 64.93
N GLN A 190 -29.06 48.08 65.06
CA GLN A 190 -29.52 47.49 66.33
C GLN A 190 -28.48 46.47 66.89
N PRO A 191 -28.16 46.53 68.19
CA PRO A 191 -26.93 45.93 68.77
C PRO A 191 -26.94 44.41 69.03
N PHE A 192 -27.84 43.62 68.41
CA PHE A 192 -27.93 42.15 68.62
C PHE A 192 -27.41 41.32 67.42
N ALA A 193 -26.38 41.81 66.74
CA ALA A 193 -25.93 41.33 65.43
C ALA A 193 -25.05 40.05 65.42
N ALA A 194 -24.98 39.28 66.51
CA ALA A 194 -24.17 38.05 66.56
C ALA A 194 -24.61 37.01 65.51
N GLN A 195 -25.93 36.86 65.29
CA GLN A 195 -26.43 35.97 64.23
C GLN A 195 -26.12 36.47 62.81
N SER A 196 -25.97 37.79 62.61
CA SER A 196 -25.61 38.33 61.29
C SER A 196 -24.17 37.98 60.91
N ARG A 197 -23.23 38.01 61.87
CA ARG A 197 -21.83 37.60 61.65
C ARG A 197 -21.73 36.15 61.18
N VAL A 198 -22.43 35.23 61.87
CA VAL A 198 -22.42 33.80 61.50
C VAL A 198 -23.05 33.57 60.11
N LYS A 199 -24.10 34.33 59.75
CA LYS A 199 -24.69 34.27 58.41
C LYS A 199 -23.72 34.75 57.33
N PHE A 200 -22.97 35.82 57.59
CA PHE A 200 -21.93 36.29 56.66
C PHE A 200 -20.79 35.28 56.51
N GLU A 201 -20.39 34.61 57.59
CA GLU A 201 -19.40 33.52 57.53
C GLU A 201 -19.90 32.31 56.72
N GLN A 202 -21.15 31.88 56.88
CA GLN A 202 -21.74 30.81 56.07
C GLN A 202 -21.84 31.18 54.59
N ILE A 203 -22.22 32.42 54.29
CA ILE A 203 -22.27 32.92 52.91
C ILE A 203 -20.86 32.95 52.30
N ALA A 204 -19.86 33.42 53.06
CA ALA A 204 -18.48 33.43 52.62
C ALA A 204 -17.92 32.01 52.37
N GLN A 205 -18.25 31.05 53.24
CA GLN A 205 -17.89 29.64 53.05
C GLN A 205 -18.55 29.05 51.80
N ALA A 206 -19.87 29.21 51.63
CA ALA A 206 -20.59 28.68 50.48
C ALA A 206 -20.09 29.25 49.14
N TYR A 207 -19.75 30.54 49.07
CA TYR A 207 -19.15 31.11 47.88
C TYR A 207 -17.67 30.71 47.69
N GLY A 208 -16.94 30.52 48.79
CA GLY A 208 -15.60 29.94 48.76
C GLY A 208 -15.58 28.56 48.13
N ASP A 209 -16.53 27.70 48.52
CA ASP A 209 -16.69 26.34 47.98
C ASP A 209 -17.02 26.39 46.48
N LYS A 210 -17.98 27.22 46.06
CA LYS A 210 -18.32 27.39 44.63
C LYS A 210 -17.16 27.92 43.78
N LEU A 211 -16.37 28.88 44.29
CA LEU A 211 -15.18 29.37 43.60
C LEU A 211 -14.09 28.28 43.51
N TYR A 212 -13.95 27.48 44.56
CA TYR A 212 -12.99 26.40 44.60
C TYR A 212 -13.37 25.28 43.61
N GLU A 213 -14.64 24.89 43.56
CA GLU A 213 -15.19 23.93 42.59
C GLU A 213 -15.09 24.43 41.14
N GLY A 214 -15.24 25.74 40.92
CA GLY A 214 -15.11 26.39 39.61
C GLY A 214 -13.65 26.53 39.13
N ARG A 215 -12.65 26.29 39.98
CA ARG A 215 -11.24 26.45 39.62
C ARG A 215 -10.78 25.33 38.69
N PHE A 216 -10.30 25.70 37.51
CA PHE A 216 -9.67 24.75 36.60
C PHE A 216 -8.26 24.37 37.09
N ALA A 217 -8.04 23.09 37.39
CA ALA A 217 -6.72 22.55 37.70
C ALA A 217 -6.28 21.59 36.59
N THR A 218 -5.18 21.91 35.92
CA THR A 218 -4.58 21.06 34.85
C THR A 218 -4.28 19.64 35.33
N GLY A 219 -3.97 19.45 36.62
CA GLY A 219 -3.76 18.15 37.24
C GLY A 219 -5.06 17.34 37.45
N ALA A 220 -6.21 17.98 37.64
CA ALA A 220 -7.49 17.29 37.85
C ALA A 220 -8.03 16.68 36.54
N ALA A 221 -7.83 17.37 35.41
CA ALA A 221 -8.12 16.80 34.09
C ALA A 221 -7.19 15.62 33.74
N ALA A 222 -5.90 15.71 34.14
CA ALA A 222 -4.96 14.60 33.99
C ALA A 222 -5.26 13.41 34.92
N GLN A 223 -5.75 13.66 36.14
CA GLN A 223 -6.16 12.62 37.10
C GLN A 223 -7.49 11.95 36.72
N ALA A 224 -8.43 12.70 36.14
CA ALA A 224 -9.65 12.12 35.57
C ALA A 224 -9.34 11.22 34.35
N ALA A 225 -8.43 11.65 33.46
CA ALA A 225 -7.98 10.82 32.35
C ALA A 225 -7.21 9.56 32.81
N ALA A 226 -6.42 9.65 33.90
CA ALA A 226 -5.74 8.50 34.48
C ALA A 226 -6.70 7.49 35.16
N ALA A 227 -7.82 7.96 35.70
CA ALA A 227 -8.86 7.09 36.28
C ALA A 227 -9.64 6.30 35.21
N ASP A 228 -9.88 6.90 34.04
CA ASP A 228 -10.52 6.22 32.90
C ASP A 228 -9.62 5.13 32.28
N VAL A 229 -8.31 5.32 32.26
CA VAL A 229 -7.35 4.30 31.77
C VAL A 229 -7.26 3.09 32.73
N ASN A 230 -7.36 3.33 34.03
CA ASN A 230 -7.35 2.24 35.03
C ASN A 230 -8.63 1.41 35.03
N THR A 231 -9.80 2.02 34.80
CA THR A 231 -11.07 1.29 34.72
C THR A 231 -11.16 0.44 33.44
N ALA A 232 -10.61 0.92 32.32
CA ALA A 232 -10.49 0.14 31.08
C ALA A 232 -9.54 -1.07 31.23
N THR A 233 -8.44 -0.92 32.00
CA THR A 233 -7.47 -2.00 32.23
C THR A 233 -7.99 -3.07 33.20
N SER A 234 -8.81 -2.70 34.19
CA SER A 234 -9.50 -3.65 35.08
C SER A 234 -10.64 -4.41 34.39
N ALA A 235 -11.33 -3.82 33.40
CA ALA A 235 -12.35 -4.53 32.63
C ALA A 235 -11.77 -5.60 31.69
N ALA A 236 -10.56 -5.37 31.14
CA ALA A 236 -9.86 -6.33 30.29
C ALA A 236 -9.23 -7.50 31.06
N SER A 237 -8.97 -7.36 32.37
CA SER A 237 -8.43 -8.44 33.21
C SER A 237 -9.52 -9.35 33.81
N ALA A 238 -10.79 -8.93 33.80
CA ALA A 238 -11.92 -9.74 34.26
C ALA A 238 -12.48 -10.73 33.21
N THR A 239 -12.03 -10.65 31.94
CA THR A 239 -12.50 -11.52 30.84
C THR A 239 -11.56 -12.71 30.54
N GLY A 240 -10.48 -12.87 31.31
CA GLY A 240 -9.41 -13.86 31.06
C GLY A 240 -9.50 -15.20 31.78
N THR A 241 -10.53 -15.48 32.57
CA THR A 241 -10.66 -16.74 33.32
C THR A 241 -11.96 -17.47 33.00
N ALA A 242 -12.02 -18.06 31.80
CA ALA A 242 -12.95 -19.15 31.52
C ALA A 242 -12.13 -20.44 31.36
N GLU A 243 -12.00 -21.12 32.50
CA GLU A 243 -11.48 -22.47 32.73
C GLU A 243 -11.89 -23.44 31.61
N ALA A 244 -10.91 -24.02 30.92
CA ALA A 244 -11.11 -25.10 29.96
C ALA A 244 -11.33 -26.43 30.72
N PRO A 245 -12.35 -27.26 30.36
CA PRO A 245 -12.49 -28.57 30.96
C PRO A 245 -11.42 -29.52 30.41
N ARG A 246 -10.70 -30.16 31.33
CA ARG A 246 -9.64 -31.17 31.11
C ARG A 246 -10.23 -32.52 30.63
N PRO A 247 -9.40 -33.39 29.99
CA PRO A 247 -9.84 -34.43 29.05
C PRO A 247 -10.58 -35.62 29.67
#